data_AF-A0A133VD79-F1
#
_entry.id   AF-A0A133VD79-F1
#
_cell.length_a   1.000
_cell.length_b   1.000
_cell.length_c   1.000
_cell.angle_alpha   90.00
_cell.angle_beta   90.00
_cell.angle_gamma   90.00
#
_symmetry.space_group_name_H-M   'P 1'
#
loop_
_entity.id
_entity.type
_entity.pdbx_description
1 polymer ?
#
loop_
_entity_poly.entity_id
_entity_poly.type
_entity_poly.pdbx_seq_one_letter_code
_entity_poly.pdbx_strand_id
1 'polypeptide(L)'
;MFYLWKKVVLLGDVLKHDRDRNSIRIVVTVLIIGAVLIGLYLLISEGNGETNGDGGGNGGGNGETITGIDFRLQGFEGGSLGGDARIRAVGIGTDSLKIRIDKVGAEDILILNYEENAEYAYTGTSWLKLPITQSSPYSGIPFEQWAQEGPGTYEYDYQNFSIKVTINEVNPSLQDNLFSAPENAKVKEVETE
;
A
#
# COMPACT_ATOMS: atom_id res chain seq x y z
N MET A 1 -14.48 -16.59 1.20
CA MET A 1 -14.29 -16.69 2.68
C MET A 1 -13.46 -17.89 3.14
N PHE A 2 -13.62 -19.10 2.58
CA PHE A 2 -12.88 -20.31 3.03
C PHE A 2 -11.39 -20.40 2.65
N TYR A 3 -10.92 -19.66 1.64
CA TYR A 3 -9.52 -19.72 1.19
C TYR A 3 -8.54 -18.91 2.08
N LEU A 4 -9.03 -17.85 2.73
CA LEU A 4 -8.24 -16.98 3.61
C LEU A 4 -7.86 -17.67 4.92
N TRP A 5 -8.72 -18.55 5.45
CA TRP A 5 -8.46 -19.24 6.71
C TRP A 5 -7.32 -20.27 6.59
N LYS A 6 -7.18 -20.91 5.42
CA LYS A 6 -6.06 -21.85 5.17
C LYS A 6 -4.69 -21.16 5.13
N LYS A 7 -4.60 -19.93 4.61
CA LYS A 7 -3.32 -19.19 4.59
C LYS A 7 -2.87 -18.77 5.99
N VAL A 8 -3.81 -18.34 6.85
CA VAL A 8 -3.52 -18.02 8.26
C VAL A 8 -3.03 -19.26 9.02
N VAL A 9 -3.59 -20.45 8.71
CA VAL A 9 -3.18 -21.72 9.34
C VAL A 9 -1.80 -22.21 8.84
N LEU A 10 -1.51 -22.11 7.55
CA LEU A 10 -0.20 -22.48 6.98
C LEU A 10 0.94 -21.60 7.54
N LEU A 11 0.69 -20.31 7.76
CA LEU A 11 1.63 -19.40 8.42
C LEU A 11 1.83 -19.71 9.92
N GLY A 12 0.81 -20.27 10.59
CA GLY A 12 0.91 -20.74 11.97
C GLY A 12 1.88 -21.92 12.14
N ASP A 13 2.02 -22.76 11.11
CA ASP A 13 2.95 -23.89 11.13
C ASP A 13 4.39 -23.49 10.79
N VAL A 14 4.58 -22.48 9.92
CA VAL A 14 5.91 -21.85 9.69
C VAL A 14 6.43 -21.19 10.99
N LEU A 15 5.54 -20.59 11.79
CA LEU A 15 5.86 -20.01 13.10
C LEU A 15 6.28 -21.02 14.17
N LYS A 16 6.02 -22.32 13.98
CA LYS A 16 6.43 -23.36 14.95
C LYS A 16 7.85 -23.86 14.73
N HIS A 17 8.43 -23.70 13.54
CA HIS A 17 9.72 -24.30 13.22
C HIS A 17 10.93 -23.38 13.40
N ASP A 18 10.72 -22.05 13.43
CA ASP A 18 11.81 -21.10 13.52
C ASP A 18 11.87 -20.42 14.89
N ARG A 19 12.64 -21.03 15.80
CA ARG A 19 12.78 -20.66 17.21
C ARG A 19 13.72 -19.46 17.43
N ASP A 20 13.90 -18.62 16.43
CA ASP A 20 14.69 -17.41 16.56
C ASP A 20 13.80 -16.20 16.84
N ARG A 21 14.06 -15.53 17.97
CA ARG A 21 13.34 -14.33 18.43
C ARG A 21 13.30 -13.21 17.39
N ASN A 22 14.22 -13.20 16.43
CA ASN A 22 14.27 -12.24 15.34
C ASN A 22 13.32 -12.63 14.19
N SER A 23 13.18 -13.93 13.87
CA SER A 23 12.22 -14.42 12.86
C SER A 23 10.78 -14.13 13.28
N ILE A 24 10.45 -14.34 14.57
CA ILE A 24 9.10 -14.04 15.10
C ILE A 24 8.77 -12.55 15.00
N ARG A 25 9.73 -11.65 15.29
CA ARG A 25 9.50 -10.19 15.18
C ARG A 25 9.30 -9.76 13.74
N ILE A 26 10.09 -10.30 12.81
CA ILE A 26 10.01 -9.99 11.38
C ILE A 26 8.65 -10.44 10.82
N VAL A 27 8.22 -11.66 11.13
CA VAL A 27 6.92 -12.18 10.68
C VAL A 27 5.76 -11.38 11.29
N VAL A 28 5.86 -10.98 12.57
CA VAL A 28 4.85 -10.12 13.21
C VAL A 28 4.80 -8.73 12.57
N THR A 29 5.92 -8.11 12.23
CA THR A 29 5.93 -6.79 11.55
C THR A 29 5.36 -6.89 10.14
N VAL A 30 5.71 -7.91 9.37
CA VAL A 30 5.10 -8.17 8.04
C VAL A 30 3.61 -8.48 8.18
N LEU A 31 3.20 -9.22 9.21
CA LEU A 31 1.78 -9.44 9.51
C LEU A 31 1.06 -8.16 9.93
N ILE A 32 1.70 -7.25 10.66
CA ILE A 32 1.10 -5.98 11.07
C ILE A 32 0.97 -5.05 9.85
N ILE A 33 2.01 -4.92 9.04
CA ILE A 33 1.96 -4.11 7.81
C ILE A 33 0.95 -4.71 6.84
N GLY A 34 1.00 -6.04 6.64
CA GLY A 34 0.00 -6.79 5.88
C GLY A 34 -1.41 -6.64 6.45
N ALA A 35 -1.62 -6.65 7.77
CA ALA A 35 -2.92 -6.46 8.40
C ALA A 35 -3.41 -5.00 8.32
N VAL A 36 -2.52 -4.02 8.37
CA VAL A 36 -2.84 -2.60 8.16
C VAL A 36 -3.27 -2.38 6.70
N LEU A 37 -2.67 -3.09 5.76
CA LEU A 37 -2.97 -2.99 4.33
C LEU A 37 -4.11 -3.89 3.87
N ILE A 38 -4.34 -5.02 4.55
CA ILE A 38 -5.59 -5.79 4.48
C ILE A 38 -6.70 -4.97 5.11
N GLY A 39 -6.42 -4.20 6.17
CA GLY A 39 -7.32 -3.18 6.69
C GLY A 39 -7.64 -2.15 5.60
N LEU A 40 -6.64 -1.58 4.93
CA LEU A 40 -6.81 -0.67 3.81
C LEU A 40 -7.59 -1.32 2.65
N TYR A 41 -7.27 -2.55 2.29
CA TYR A 41 -7.94 -3.32 1.23
C TYR A 41 -9.38 -3.64 1.60
N LEU A 42 -9.69 -4.08 2.82
CA LEU A 42 -11.05 -4.34 3.29
C LEU A 42 -11.85 -3.03 3.40
N LEU A 43 -11.21 -1.94 3.84
CA LEU A 43 -11.79 -0.59 3.85
C LEU A 43 -12.19 -0.13 2.44
N ILE A 44 -11.42 -0.51 1.42
CA ILE A 44 -11.65 -0.09 0.03
C ILE A 44 -12.49 -1.11 -0.78
N SER A 45 -12.39 -2.42 -0.50
CA SER A 45 -13.04 -3.48 -1.27
C SER A 45 -14.49 -3.76 -0.86
N GLU A 46 -14.86 -3.47 0.40
CA GLU A 46 -16.26 -3.59 0.85
C GLU A 46 -17.08 -2.32 0.61
N GLY A 47 -16.43 -1.23 0.18
CA GLY A 47 -17.06 0.04 -0.22
C GLY A 47 -17.76 0.01 -1.58
N ASN A 48 -18.27 -1.14 -2.02
CA ASN A 48 -19.16 -1.26 -3.17
C ASN A 48 -20.60 -0.79 -2.82
N GLY A 49 -20.71 0.20 -1.93
CA GLY A 49 -21.95 0.83 -1.49
C GLY A 49 -22.06 2.20 -2.13
N GLU A 50 -23.14 2.39 -2.89
CA GLU A 50 -23.61 3.64 -3.50
C GLU A 50 -23.12 4.90 -2.78
N THR A 51 -22.15 5.60 -3.38
CA THR A 51 -21.89 7.01 -3.08
C THR A 51 -23.06 7.83 -3.64
N ASN A 52 -24.07 8.06 -2.81
CA ASN A 52 -25.00 9.18 -2.99
C ASN A 52 -24.24 10.47 -2.67
N GLY A 53 -23.47 10.94 -3.64
CA GLY A 53 -22.79 12.23 -3.60
C GLY A 53 -23.26 13.07 -4.78
N ASP A 54 -24.26 13.91 -4.56
CA ASP A 54 -24.51 15.12 -5.37
C ASP A 54 -23.33 16.09 -5.17
N GLY A 55 -22.18 15.73 -5.73
CA GLY A 55 -20.96 16.52 -5.76
C GLY A 55 -20.79 17.10 -7.16
N GLY A 56 -21.49 18.19 -7.44
CA GLY A 56 -21.33 18.97 -8.66
C GLY A 56 -19.93 19.58 -8.76
N GLY A 57 -18.97 18.81 -9.27
CA GLY A 57 -17.64 19.25 -9.68
C GLY A 57 -17.63 19.54 -11.17
N ASN A 58 -18.09 20.74 -11.58
CA ASN A 58 -17.83 21.25 -12.91
C ASN A 58 -16.40 21.81 -12.95
N GLY A 59 -15.44 21.01 -13.43
CA GLY A 59 -14.04 21.40 -13.56
C GLY A 59 -13.42 20.78 -14.81
N GLY A 60 -13.62 21.42 -15.96
CA GLY A 60 -12.95 21.04 -17.19
C GLY A 60 -11.43 21.15 -17.06
N GLY A 61 -10.73 20.08 -17.41
CA GLY A 61 -9.28 20.02 -17.49
C GLY A 61 -8.88 18.91 -18.46
N ASN A 62 -7.91 19.18 -19.32
CA ASN A 62 -7.43 18.30 -20.38
C ASN A 62 -7.24 16.85 -19.89
N GLY A 63 -7.70 15.88 -20.68
CA GLY A 63 -7.55 14.44 -20.44
C GLY A 63 -6.10 13.96 -20.53
N GLU A 64 -5.23 14.49 -19.68
CA GLU A 64 -3.90 13.93 -19.46
C GLU A 64 -4.04 12.55 -18.82
N THR A 65 -3.38 11.58 -19.43
CA THR A 65 -3.31 10.23 -18.88
C THR A 65 -2.61 10.28 -17.53
N ILE A 66 -3.29 9.81 -16.49
CA ILE A 66 -2.72 9.67 -15.15
C ILE A 66 -1.80 8.46 -15.16
N THR A 67 -0.51 8.71 -15.08
CA THR A 67 0.56 7.71 -15.08
C THR A 67 1.22 7.58 -13.71
N GLY A 68 1.03 8.56 -12.80
CA GLY A 68 1.54 8.49 -11.44
C GLY A 68 0.88 9.48 -10.49
N ILE A 69 1.09 9.29 -9.19
CA ILE A 69 0.60 10.17 -8.11
C ILE A 69 1.55 10.12 -6.91
N ASP A 70 1.77 11.25 -6.24
CA ASP A 70 2.42 11.37 -4.94
C ASP A 70 1.45 12.02 -3.95
N PHE A 71 1.10 11.33 -2.88
CA PHE A 71 0.19 11.84 -1.86
C PHE A 71 0.55 11.37 -0.46
N ARG A 72 -0.05 12.02 0.53
CA ARG A 72 0.01 11.62 1.93
C ARG A 72 -1.37 11.21 2.43
N LEU A 73 -1.41 10.16 3.23
CA LEU A 73 -2.59 9.74 3.99
C LEU A 73 -2.41 10.07 5.46
N GLN A 74 -3.46 10.59 6.07
CA GLN A 74 -3.60 10.79 7.51
C GLN A 74 -4.99 10.31 7.94
N GLY A 75 -5.08 9.33 8.84
CA GLY A 75 -6.36 8.85 9.36
C GLY A 75 -6.84 9.64 10.58
N PHE A 76 -8.15 9.84 10.72
CA PHE A 76 -8.77 10.50 11.89
C PHE A 76 -9.77 9.57 12.61
N GLU A 77 -9.65 9.52 13.95
CA GLU A 77 -10.47 8.82 14.96
C GLU A 77 -10.60 7.26 14.86
N GLY A 78 -10.70 6.58 16.02
CA GLY A 78 -11.15 5.18 16.13
C GLY A 78 -10.17 4.04 15.83
N GLY A 79 -9.05 4.28 15.14
CA GLY A 79 -7.97 3.29 14.90
C GLY A 79 -8.30 2.33 13.74
N SER A 80 -7.46 2.17 12.70
CA SER A 80 -6.03 1.91 12.73
C SER A 80 -5.39 2.29 11.38
N LEU A 81 -5.18 3.57 11.14
CA LEU A 81 -4.01 4.06 10.40
C LEU A 81 -3.14 4.75 11.43
N GLY A 82 -2.30 3.98 12.13
CA GLY A 82 -1.49 4.43 13.27
C GLY A 82 -0.34 5.38 12.91
N GLY A 83 -0.59 6.37 12.05
CA GLY A 83 0.36 7.37 11.60
C GLY A 83 0.05 7.91 10.20
N ASP A 84 0.72 9.01 9.85
CA ASP A 84 0.72 9.50 8.47
C ASP A 84 1.55 8.55 7.59
N ALA A 85 1.16 8.39 6.33
CA ALA A 85 1.94 7.67 5.32
C ALA A 85 2.13 8.56 4.09
N ARG A 86 3.28 8.45 3.42
CA ARG A 86 3.48 8.99 2.07
C ARG A 86 3.42 7.85 1.09
N ILE A 87 2.58 7.98 0.07
CA ILE A 87 2.38 6.97 -0.96
C ILE A 87 2.74 7.59 -2.30
N ARG A 88 3.52 6.85 -3.07
CA ARG A 88 3.96 7.21 -4.40
C ARG A 88 3.66 6.06 -5.32
N ALA A 89 2.97 6.31 -6.42
CA ALA A 89 2.65 5.29 -7.42
C ALA A 89 2.99 5.79 -8.83
N VAL A 90 3.47 4.87 -9.67
CA VAL A 90 3.73 5.08 -11.11
C VAL A 90 3.26 3.86 -11.90
N GLY A 91 3.02 4.03 -13.20
CA GLY A 91 2.44 2.97 -14.03
C GLY A 91 0.98 2.69 -13.66
N ILE A 92 0.26 3.70 -13.17
CA ILE A 92 -1.17 3.59 -12.88
C ILE A 92 -1.91 3.22 -14.17
N GLY A 93 -2.85 2.28 -14.09
CA GLY A 93 -3.59 1.77 -15.24
C GLY A 93 -2.79 0.81 -16.15
N THR A 94 -1.61 0.35 -15.70
CA THR A 94 -0.74 -0.55 -16.48
C THR A 94 -0.35 -1.80 -15.69
N ASP A 95 0.14 -2.84 -16.39
CA ASP A 95 0.68 -4.06 -15.78
C ASP A 95 2.04 -3.85 -15.08
N SER A 96 2.65 -2.68 -15.22
CA SER A 96 3.93 -2.31 -14.59
C SER A 96 3.75 -1.34 -13.42
N LEU A 97 2.59 -1.38 -12.75
CA LEU A 97 2.32 -0.57 -11.56
C LEU A 97 3.43 -0.76 -10.51
N LYS A 98 3.95 0.35 -10.00
CA LYS A 98 4.89 0.38 -8.89
C LYS A 98 4.33 1.29 -7.82
N ILE A 99 4.39 0.85 -6.57
CA ILE A 99 3.88 1.60 -5.42
C ILE A 99 4.97 1.61 -4.36
N ARG A 100 5.18 2.75 -3.73
CA ARG A 100 6.01 2.89 -2.55
C ARG A 100 5.21 3.57 -1.45
N ILE A 101 5.29 3.02 -0.25
CA ILE A 101 4.65 3.51 0.96
C ILE A 101 5.73 3.72 2.01
N ASP A 102 5.90 4.96 2.45
CA ASP A 102 6.79 5.31 3.55
C ASP A 102 5.94 5.74 4.75
N LYS A 103 6.11 5.06 5.88
CA LYS A 103 5.43 5.46 7.11
C LYS A 103 6.12 6.69 7.69
N VAL A 104 5.37 7.76 7.92
CA VAL A 104 5.94 8.99 8.48
C VAL A 104 6.29 8.77 9.95
N GLY A 105 7.49 9.24 10.35
CA GLY A 105 7.98 9.09 11.71
C GLY A 105 8.49 7.68 12.05
N ALA A 106 8.57 6.79 11.06
CA ALA A 106 9.20 5.48 11.20
C ALA A 106 10.12 5.22 9.99
N GLU A 107 10.98 4.22 10.12
CA GLU A 107 11.83 3.77 9.01
C GLU A 107 11.14 2.70 8.15
N ASP A 108 9.90 2.33 8.47
CA ASP A 108 9.17 1.31 7.72
C ASP A 108 8.88 1.78 6.29
N ILE A 109 9.36 1.01 5.31
CA ILE A 109 9.13 1.24 3.89
C ILE A 109 8.55 -0.03 3.29
N LEU A 110 7.57 0.15 2.42
CA LEU A 110 7.00 -0.91 1.64
C LEU A 110 7.01 -0.52 0.16
N ILE A 111 7.35 -1.47 -0.68
CA ILE A 111 7.40 -1.28 -2.12
C ILE A 111 6.71 -2.46 -2.79
N LEU A 112 5.79 -2.17 -3.69
CA LEU A 112 5.24 -3.12 -4.64
C LEU A 112 5.82 -2.79 -6.01
N ASN A 113 6.33 -3.80 -6.70
CA ASN A 113 6.86 -3.65 -8.05
C ASN A 113 6.36 -4.83 -8.91
N TYR A 114 5.30 -4.60 -9.68
CA TYR A 114 4.71 -5.65 -10.54
C TYR A 114 5.66 -6.09 -11.66
N GLU A 115 6.50 -5.20 -12.17
CA GLU A 115 7.49 -5.52 -13.20
C GLU A 115 8.52 -6.54 -12.69
N GLU A 116 8.94 -6.42 -11.44
CA GLU A 116 9.83 -7.38 -10.77
C GLU A 116 9.09 -8.57 -10.13
N ASN A 117 7.76 -8.61 -10.20
CA ASN A 117 6.89 -9.55 -9.49
C ASN A 117 7.24 -9.66 -7.99
N ALA A 118 7.59 -8.52 -7.36
CA ALA A 118 8.16 -8.48 -6.02
C ALA A 118 7.52 -7.40 -5.13
N GLU A 119 7.33 -7.75 -3.86
CA GLU A 119 7.03 -6.82 -2.78
C GLU A 119 8.25 -6.75 -1.85
N TYR A 120 8.72 -5.55 -1.57
CA TYR A 120 9.84 -5.30 -0.67
C TYR A 120 9.36 -4.63 0.61
N ALA A 121 9.78 -5.13 1.75
CA ALA A 121 9.51 -4.52 3.05
C ALA A 121 10.84 -4.22 3.77
N TYR A 122 10.99 -2.98 4.24
CA TYR A 122 12.10 -2.57 5.09
C TYR A 122 11.57 -2.32 6.50
N THR A 123 12.22 -2.95 7.49
CA THR A 123 11.81 -2.88 8.90
C THR A 123 12.80 -2.08 9.78
N GLY A 124 13.54 -1.14 9.18
CA GLY A 124 14.59 -0.36 9.87
C GLY A 124 15.94 -1.06 10.00
N THR A 125 16.03 -2.37 9.74
CA THR A 125 17.30 -3.12 9.84
C THR A 125 17.65 -3.95 8.62
N SER A 126 16.65 -4.38 7.85
CA SER A 126 16.86 -5.28 6.71
C SER A 126 15.73 -5.17 5.72
N TRP A 127 16.02 -5.46 4.46
CA TRP A 127 15.03 -5.60 3.41
C TRP A 127 14.58 -7.05 3.32
N LEU A 128 13.29 -7.23 3.13
CA LEU A 128 12.66 -8.51 2.81
C LEU A 128 12.11 -8.41 1.40
N LYS A 129 12.23 -9.50 0.63
CA LYS A 129 11.60 -9.64 -0.68
C LYS A 129 10.59 -10.78 -0.62
N LEU A 130 9.36 -10.46 -0.99
CA LEU A 130 8.21 -11.35 -1.03
C LEU A 130 7.77 -11.48 -2.49
N PRO A 131 7.46 -12.68 -2.99
CA PRO A 131 6.85 -12.82 -4.31
C PRO A 131 5.43 -12.22 -4.30
N ILE A 132 5.09 -11.44 -5.32
CA ILE A 132 3.70 -10.96 -5.48
C ILE A 132 2.82 -12.17 -5.81
N THR A 133 1.78 -12.39 -5.02
CA THR A 133 0.69 -13.31 -5.38
C THR A 133 -0.45 -12.51 -6.00
N GLN A 134 -1.20 -13.10 -6.93
CA GLN A 134 -2.21 -12.40 -7.76
C GLN A 134 -3.29 -11.62 -6.98
N SER A 135 -3.41 -11.79 -5.67
CA SER A 135 -4.33 -11.03 -4.80
C SER A 135 -3.61 -9.93 -4.01
N SER A 136 -2.94 -9.03 -4.72
CA SER A 136 -2.28 -7.87 -4.12
C SER A 136 -3.32 -6.94 -3.47
N PRO A 137 -3.14 -6.53 -2.20
CA PRO A 137 -4.08 -5.65 -1.50
C PRO A 137 -4.11 -4.22 -2.09
N TYR A 138 -3.17 -3.88 -2.96
CA TYR A 138 -3.03 -2.53 -3.50
C TYR A 138 -3.91 -2.24 -4.73
N SER A 139 -4.55 -3.26 -5.31
CA SER A 139 -5.42 -3.09 -6.48
C SER A 139 -6.70 -2.31 -6.19
N GLY A 140 -7.06 -2.13 -4.92
CA GLY A 140 -8.22 -1.36 -4.51
C GLY A 140 -7.99 0.15 -4.45
N ILE A 141 -6.74 0.63 -4.36
CA ILE A 141 -6.49 2.05 -4.08
C ILE A 141 -6.98 2.91 -5.25
N PRO A 142 -7.85 3.92 -5.01
CA PRO A 142 -8.49 4.69 -6.07
C PRO A 142 -7.57 5.80 -6.60
N PHE A 143 -6.34 5.43 -7.03
CA PHE A 143 -5.32 6.39 -7.45
C PHE A 143 -5.78 7.30 -8.59
N GLU A 144 -6.47 6.76 -9.59
CA GLU A 144 -6.98 7.53 -10.73
C GLU A 144 -8.03 8.55 -10.28
N GLN A 145 -8.96 8.13 -9.42
CA GLN A 145 -10.00 9.01 -8.89
C GLN A 145 -9.39 10.15 -8.05
N TRP A 146 -8.45 9.83 -7.15
CA TRP A 146 -7.77 10.86 -6.36
C TRP A 146 -6.96 11.80 -7.26
N ALA A 147 -6.20 11.27 -8.22
CA ALA A 147 -5.40 12.09 -9.13
C ALA A 147 -6.23 13.07 -9.99
N GLN A 148 -7.50 12.75 -10.29
CA GLN A 148 -8.40 13.67 -11.00
C GLN A 148 -8.72 14.95 -10.21
N GLU A 149 -8.67 14.91 -8.88
CA GLU A 149 -8.88 16.09 -8.03
C GLU A 149 -7.72 17.09 -8.12
N GLY A 150 -6.55 16.64 -8.57
CA GLY A 150 -5.32 17.43 -8.65
C GLY A 150 -4.63 17.64 -7.28
N PRO A 151 -3.51 18.41 -7.26
CA PRO A 151 -2.82 18.72 -6.03
C PRO A 151 -3.70 19.50 -5.04
N GLY A 152 -3.75 19.04 -3.80
CA GLY A 152 -4.67 19.59 -2.80
C GLY A 152 -4.80 18.71 -1.57
N THR A 153 -5.68 19.10 -0.65
CA THR A 153 -5.99 18.31 0.53
C THR A 153 -7.47 18.05 0.60
N TYR A 154 -7.83 16.78 0.66
CA TYR A 154 -9.19 16.29 0.56
C TYR A 154 -9.46 15.36 1.75
N GLU A 155 -10.67 15.43 2.25
CA GLU A 155 -11.16 14.55 3.30
C GLU A 155 -12.18 13.60 2.68
N TYR A 156 -12.02 12.31 2.98
CA TYR A 156 -12.85 11.26 2.46
C TYR A 156 -13.34 10.40 3.61
N ASP A 157 -14.64 10.16 3.64
CA ASP A 157 -15.24 9.25 4.60
C ASP A 157 -15.27 7.84 4.02
N TYR A 158 -14.68 6.90 4.75
CA TYR A 158 -14.65 5.48 4.41
C TYR A 158 -15.22 4.66 5.55
N GLN A 159 -16.41 4.11 5.33
CA GLN A 159 -17.18 3.38 6.34
C GLN A 159 -17.39 4.23 7.61
N ASN A 160 -16.72 3.89 8.70
CA ASN A 160 -16.82 4.57 10.00
C ASN A 160 -15.60 5.44 10.31
N PHE A 161 -14.74 5.71 9.32
CA PHE A 161 -13.49 6.45 9.48
C PHE A 161 -13.40 7.58 8.48
N SER A 162 -12.73 8.67 8.86
CA SER A 162 -12.37 9.72 7.93
C SER A 162 -10.87 9.68 7.66
N ILE A 163 -10.48 9.80 6.39
CA ILE A 163 -9.08 9.93 5.99
C ILE A 163 -8.87 11.26 5.29
N LYS A 164 -7.71 11.84 5.53
CA LYS A 164 -7.22 13.01 4.83
C LYS A 164 -6.15 12.61 3.85
N VAL A 165 -6.42 12.87 2.59
CA VAL A 165 -5.50 12.66 1.48
C VAL A 165 -4.94 14.02 1.09
N THR A 166 -3.63 14.19 1.18
CA THR A 166 -2.93 15.37 0.65
C THR A 166 -2.19 14.96 -0.62
N ILE A 167 -2.73 15.32 -1.77
CA ILE A 167 -2.11 15.08 -3.08
C ILE A 167 -1.04 16.15 -3.29
N ASN A 168 0.21 15.73 -3.37
CA ASN A 168 1.34 16.61 -3.60
C ASN A 168 1.51 16.90 -5.10
N GLU A 169 1.40 15.85 -5.92
CA GLU A 169 1.68 15.94 -7.36
C GLU A 169 0.95 14.81 -8.11
N VAL A 170 0.47 15.14 -9.31
CA VAL A 170 -0.08 14.19 -10.29
C VAL A 170 0.91 14.10 -11.45
N ASN A 171 1.16 12.88 -11.94
CA ASN A 171 2.22 12.57 -12.91
C ASN A 171 3.63 13.03 -12.47
N PRO A 172 4.06 12.73 -11.23
CA PRO A 172 5.39 13.11 -10.76
C PRO A 172 6.49 12.39 -11.54
N SER A 173 7.60 13.09 -11.78
CA SER A 173 8.83 12.50 -12.33
C SER A 173 9.61 11.74 -11.25
N LEU A 174 9.19 10.50 -10.95
CA LEU A 174 9.82 9.65 -9.95
C LEU A 174 10.89 8.74 -10.57
N GLN A 175 12.00 8.57 -9.87
CA GLN A 175 13.08 7.67 -10.31
C GLN A 175 12.71 6.21 -10.04
N ASP A 176 13.03 5.31 -10.98
CA ASP A 176 12.73 3.87 -10.87
C ASP A 176 13.36 3.23 -9.61
N ASN A 177 14.56 3.68 -9.21
CA ASN A 177 15.25 3.18 -8.02
C ASN A 177 14.47 3.40 -6.70
N LEU A 178 13.44 4.25 -6.70
CA LEU A 178 12.56 4.40 -5.55
C LEU A 178 11.72 3.14 -5.32
N PHE A 179 11.49 2.34 -6.36
CA PHE A 179 10.58 1.19 -6.38
C PHE A 179 11.31 -0.16 -6.36
N SER A 180 12.54 -0.18 -5.86
CA SER A 180 13.30 -1.40 -5.59
C SER A 180 14.05 -1.24 -4.27
N ALA A 181 14.50 -2.35 -3.68
CA ALA A 181 15.45 -2.27 -2.57
C ALA A 181 16.76 -1.63 -3.08
N PRO A 182 17.50 -0.87 -2.24
CA PRO A 182 18.80 -0.32 -2.62
C PRO A 182 19.76 -1.42 -3.10
N GLU A 183 20.55 -1.16 -4.15
CA GLU A 183 21.41 -2.18 -4.78
C GLU A 183 22.38 -2.87 -3.81
N ASN A 184 22.83 -2.15 -2.79
CA ASN A 184 23.75 -2.64 -1.76
C ASN A 184 23.05 -3.13 -0.48
N ALA A 185 21.72 -3.19 -0.47
CA ALA A 185 20.95 -3.65 0.68
C ALA A 185 21.09 -5.16 0.87
N LYS A 186 21.13 -5.60 2.13
CA LYS A 186 20.94 -7.01 2.48
C LYS A 186 19.45 -7.33 2.36
N VAL A 187 19.08 -7.98 1.26
CA VAL A 187 17.72 -8.46 1.00
C VAL A 187 17.63 -9.93 1.40
N LYS A 188 16.65 -10.26 2.23
CA LYS A 188 16.29 -11.65 2.54
C LYS A 188 15.09 -12.04 1.70
N GLU A 189 15.21 -13.10 0.93
CA GLU A 189 14.10 -13.68 0.19
C GLU A 189 13.29 -14.58 1.11
N VAL A 190 11.96 -14.46 1.04
CA VAL A 190 11.05 -15.34 1.74
C VAL A 190 10.42 -16.27 0.70
N GLU A 191 10.81 -17.53 0.73
CA GLU A 191 10.19 -18.56 -0.11
C GLU A 191 8.79 -18.86 0.44
N THR A 192 7.77 -18.81 -0.42
CA THR A 192 6.42 -19.26 -0.10
C THR A 192 6.24 -20.67 -0.68
N GLU A 193 6.24 -21.69 0.18
CA GLU A 193 5.89 -23.07 -0.17
C GLU A 193 4.42 -23.24 -0.59
#